data_AF-A0A2T4TW40-F1
#
_entry.id   AF-A0A2T4TW40-F1
#
_cell.length_a   1.000
_cell.length_b   1.000
_cell.length_c   1.000
_cell.angle_alpha   90.00
_cell.angle_beta   90.00
_cell.angle_gamma   90.00
#
_symmetry.space_group_name_H-M   'P 1'
#
loop_
_entity.id
_entity.type
_entity.pdbx_description
1 polymer ?
#
loop_
_entity_poly.entity_id
_entity_poly.type
_entity_poly.pdbx_seq_one_letter_code
_entity_poly.pdbx_strand_id
1 'polypeptide(L)'
;MPFSSFTLNANLLKAIHTMGFEKPTPIQSLAVPPLMEGRDVMATAVTGSGKTAAFLLPILHRLMEKPRGTTRALILAPTRELAAQIAEHFHALAVHTSLKGAAVYGGVSMGPQEGAFRRGVDVLVATPGRLLDHCQYPYARLTGIEYLVLDEADRMLDMGFLPDIRRILAHVPKK
;
A
#
# COMPACT_ATOMS: atom_id res chain seq x y z
N MET A 1 -4.58 8.28 22.81
CA MET A 1 -5.32 7.06 22.43
C MET A 1 -4.30 5.99 22.04
N PRO A 2 -4.33 4.76 22.59
CA PRO A 2 -3.37 3.71 22.24
C PRO A 2 -3.75 2.97 20.95
N PHE A 3 -2.81 2.30 20.27
CA PHE A 3 -3.08 1.51 19.06
C PHE A 3 -4.12 0.39 19.27
N SER A 4 -4.19 -0.18 20.48
CA SER A 4 -5.18 -1.20 20.84
C SER A 4 -6.62 -0.73 20.71
N SER A 5 -6.86 0.59 20.73
CA SER A 5 -8.20 1.16 20.53
C SER A 5 -8.71 1.07 19.09
N PHE A 6 -7.83 0.87 18.10
CA PHE A 6 -8.20 0.75 16.69
C PHE A 6 -8.76 -0.63 16.31
N THR A 7 -8.91 -1.55 17.28
CA THR A 7 -9.49 -2.89 17.05
C THR A 7 -8.76 -3.71 15.98
N LEU A 8 -7.45 -3.48 15.83
CA LEU A 8 -6.61 -4.14 14.84
C LEU A 8 -6.41 -5.63 15.15
N ASN A 9 -6.01 -6.39 14.13
CA ASN A 9 -5.66 -7.79 14.30
C ASN A 9 -4.48 -7.94 15.27
N ALA A 10 -4.51 -8.94 16.15
CA ALA A 10 -3.48 -9.18 17.17
C ALA A 10 -2.06 -9.30 16.58
N ASN A 11 -1.91 -9.87 15.38
CA ASN A 11 -0.60 -9.98 14.72
C ASN A 11 -0.04 -8.61 14.30
N LEU A 12 -0.91 -7.67 13.91
CA LEU A 12 -0.50 -6.30 13.61
C LEU A 12 -0.14 -5.54 14.88
N LEU A 13 -0.91 -5.70 15.96
CA LEU A 13 -0.56 -5.10 17.26
C LEU A 13 0.80 -5.60 17.77
N LYS A 14 1.10 -6.89 17.57
CA LYS A 14 2.40 -7.46 17.88
C LYS A 14 3.51 -6.83 17.04
N ALA A 15 3.31 -6.66 15.74
CA ALA A 15 4.29 -6.04 14.85
C ALA A 15 4.55 -4.57 15.21
N ILE A 16 3.50 -3.80 15.50
CA ILE A 16 3.56 -2.40 16.00
C ILE A 16 4.43 -2.33 17.25
N HIS A 17 4.22 -3.24 18.21
CA HIS A 17 5.03 -3.31 19.42
C HIS A 17 6.50 -3.64 19.12
N THR A 18 6.78 -4.61 18.24
CA THR A 18 8.15 -4.95 17.81
C THR A 18 8.85 -3.78 17.11
N MET A 19 8.11 -2.96 16.38
CA MET A 19 8.63 -1.74 15.74
C MET A 19 8.86 -0.58 16.74
N GLY A 20 8.52 -0.76 18.02
CA GLY A 20 8.68 0.27 19.05
C GLY A 20 7.66 1.40 18.98
N PHE A 21 6.52 1.18 18.31
CA PHE A 21 5.47 2.19 18.20
C PHE A 21 4.62 2.22 19.49
N GLU A 22 4.88 3.18 20.36
CA GLU A 22 4.18 3.31 21.64
C GLU A 22 2.77 3.91 21.49
N LYS A 23 2.67 5.02 20.74
CA LYS A 23 1.44 5.79 20.57
C LYS A 23 1.25 6.17 19.11
N PRO A 24 0.00 6.15 18.60
CA PRO A 24 -0.28 6.60 17.26
C PRO A 24 0.03 8.08 17.11
N THR A 25 0.63 8.43 15.97
CA THR A 25 0.88 9.82 15.61
C THR A 25 -0.45 10.54 15.33
N PRO A 26 -0.46 11.88 15.25
CA PRO A 26 -1.69 12.63 14.96
C PRO A 26 -2.37 12.18 13.66
N ILE A 27 -1.60 11.94 12.59
CA ILE A 27 -2.17 11.51 11.31
C ILE A 27 -2.75 10.08 11.40
N GLN A 28 -2.13 9.19 12.18
CA GLN A 28 -2.66 7.84 12.41
C GLN A 28 -3.96 7.88 13.22
N SER A 29 -4.00 8.70 14.27
CA SER A 29 -5.20 8.85 15.12
C SER A 29 -6.40 9.40 14.36
N LEU A 30 -6.17 10.24 13.35
CA LEU A 30 -7.23 10.84 12.53
C LEU A 30 -7.61 9.97 11.33
N ALA A 31 -6.65 9.30 10.69
CA ALA A 31 -6.89 8.56 9.45
C ALA A 31 -7.29 7.09 9.68
N VAL A 32 -6.78 6.42 10.72
CA VAL A 32 -7.06 4.99 10.91
C VAL A 32 -8.54 4.71 11.18
N PRO A 33 -9.25 5.42 12.07
CA PRO A 33 -10.68 5.15 12.31
C PRO A 33 -11.57 5.24 11.06
N PRO A 34 -11.58 6.33 10.26
CA PRO A 34 -12.39 6.39 9.04
C PRO A 34 -11.97 5.34 7.99
N LEU A 35 -10.68 5.01 7.87
CA LEU A 35 -10.23 3.95 6.97
C LEU A 35 -10.71 2.56 7.42
N MET A 36 -10.75 2.29 8.74
CA MET A 36 -11.31 1.06 9.29
C MET A 36 -12.81 0.94 9.00
N GLU A 37 -13.54 2.06 8.92
CA GLU A 37 -14.94 2.12 8.50
C GLU A 37 -15.13 1.98 6.97
N GLY A 38 -14.04 1.92 6.20
CA GLY A 38 -14.09 1.81 4.73
C GLY A 38 -14.37 3.14 4.02
N ARG A 39 -14.21 4.28 4.70
CA ARG A 39 -14.36 5.62 4.10
C ARG A 39 -13.10 6.01 3.34
N ASP A 40 -13.28 6.79 2.27
CA ASP A 40 -12.16 7.40 1.54
C ASP A 40 -11.59 8.57 2.36
N VAL A 41 -10.26 8.67 2.39
CA VAL A 41 -9.54 9.67 3.18
C VAL A 41 -8.56 10.44 2.31
N MET A 42 -8.62 11.77 2.41
CA MET A 42 -7.56 12.65 1.96
C MET A 42 -6.81 13.19 3.17
N ALA A 43 -5.50 13.00 3.18
CA ALA A 43 -4.64 13.26 4.32
C ALA A 43 -3.44 14.13 3.90
N THR A 44 -3.28 15.28 4.54
CA THR A 44 -2.15 16.18 4.34
C THR A 44 -1.26 16.18 5.58
N ALA A 45 -0.05 15.65 5.46
CA ALA A 45 0.93 15.65 6.54
C ALA A 45 2.35 15.59 5.97
N VAL A 46 3.31 16.15 6.72
CA VAL A 46 4.73 16.15 6.35
C VAL A 46 5.30 14.73 6.30
N THR A 47 6.35 14.51 5.53
CA THR A 47 7.11 13.25 5.52
C THR A 47 7.62 12.94 6.93
N GLY A 48 7.65 11.65 7.29
CA GLY A 48 8.01 11.22 8.65
C GLY A 48 6.89 11.32 9.69
N SER A 49 5.71 11.86 9.35
CA SER A 49 4.56 11.94 10.27
C SER A 49 3.88 10.60 10.60
N GLY A 50 4.28 9.50 9.95
CA GLY A 50 3.69 8.18 10.15
C GLY A 50 2.52 7.85 9.20
N LYS A 51 2.37 8.57 8.08
CA LYS A 51 1.36 8.31 7.01
C LYS A 51 1.35 6.86 6.55
N THR A 52 2.52 6.25 6.37
CA THR A 52 2.65 4.88 5.87
C THR A 52 1.92 3.87 6.74
N ALA A 53 2.13 3.90 8.05
CA ALA A 53 1.38 3.04 8.97
C ALA A 53 -0.12 3.44 9.04
N ALA A 54 -0.45 4.72 8.87
CA ALA A 54 -1.83 5.18 8.91
C ALA A 54 -2.71 4.51 7.83
N PHE A 55 -2.19 4.31 6.61
CA PHE A 55 -2.93 3.58 5.57
C PHE A 55 -2.66 2.07 5.57
N LEU A 56 -1.44 1.61 5.91
CA LEU A 56 -1.15 0.17 5.90
C LEU A 56 -1.92 -0.60 6.96
N LEU A 57 -2.03 -0.08 8.19
CA LEU A 57 -2.71 -0.79 9.28
C LEU A 57 -4.16 -1.21 8.93
N PRO A 58 -5.05 -0.31 8.48
CA PRO A 58 -6.41 -0.68 8.10
C PRO A 58 -6.45 -1.61 6.88
N ILE A 59 -5.59 -1.39 5.88
CA ILE A 59 -5.51 -2.25 4.69
C ILE A 59 -5.12 -3.67 5.10
N LEU A 60 -4.01 -3.84 5.82
CA LEU A 60 -3.53 -5.15 6.23
C LEU A 60 -4.53 -5.88 7.11
N HIS A 61 -5.17 -5.17 8.04
CA HIS A 61 -6.23 -5.74 8.87
C HIS A 61 -7.34 -6.36 8.02
N ARG A 62 -7.85 -5.63 7.01
CA ARG A 62 -8.91 -6.12 6.13
C ARG A 62 -8.47 -7.24 5.20
N LEU A 63 -7.24 -7.18 4.69
CA LEU A 63 -6.70 -8.23 3.81
C LEU A 63 -6.56 -9.56 4.53
N MET A 64 -6.34 -9.56 5.84
CA MET A 64 -6.25 -10.78 6.66
C MET A 64 -7.60 -11.49 6.85
N GLU A 65 -8.72 -10.80 6.66
CA GLU A 65 -10.08 -11.35 6.84
C GLU A 65 -10.60 -12.03 5.57
N LYS A 66 -9.90 -11.89 4.44
CA LYS A 66 -10.36 -12.30 3.11
C LYS A 66 -9.40 -13.30 2.45
N PRO A 67 -9.88 -14.14 1.52
CA PRO A 67 -9.05 -15.08 0.79
C PRO A 67 -7.88 -14.42 0.04
N ARG A 68 -6.82 -15.19 -0.14
CA ARG A 68 -5.55 -14.76 -0.75
C ARG A 68 -5.40 -15.32 -2.17
N GLY A 69 -4.36 -14.90 -2.87
CA GLY A 69 -4.02 -15.38 -4.22
C GLY A 69 -4.25 -14.36 -5.34
N THR A 70 -4.61 -13.13 -4.99
CA THR A 70 -4.66 -11.99 -5.92
C THR A 70 -4.20 -10.72 -5.22
N THR A 71 -3.69 -9.77 -6.00
CA THR A 71 -3.40 -8.43 -5.48
C THR A 71 -4.70 -7.69 -5.19
N ARG A 72 -4.80 -7.19 -3.95
CA ARG A 72 -5.97 -6.52 -3.41
C ARG A 72 -5.69 -5.10 -2.93
N ALA A 73 -4.43 -4.76 -2.68
CA ALA A 73 -4.03 -3.39 -2.38
C ALA A 73 -2.95 -2.91 -3.35
N LEU A 74 -3.13 -1.69 -3.87
CA LEU A 74 -2.17 -0.97 -4.70
C LEU A 74 -1.82 0.35 -4.02
N ILE A 75 -0.53 0.57 -3.77
CA ILE A 75 0.00 1.83 -3.27
C ILE A 75 0.90 2.42 -4.35
N LEU A 76 0.56 3.61 -4.84
CA LEU A 76 1.37 4.37 -5.77
C LEU A 76 2.23 5.39 -5.03
N ALA A 77 3.52 5.42 -5.39
CA ALA A 77 4.49 6.37 -4.88
C ALA A 77 5.26 7.02 -6.06
N PRO A 78 5.65 8.31 -5.96
CA PRO A 78 6.31 9.03 -7.04
C PRO A 78 7.72 8.53 -7.35
N THR A 79 8.43 7.98 -6.37
CA THR A 79 9.85 7.60 -6.51
C THR A 79 10.09 6.15 -6.11
N ARG A 80 11.18 5.59 -6.62
CA ARG A 80 11.65 4.25 -6.27
C ARG A 80 11.97 4.16 -4.78
N GLU A 81 12.60 5.19 -4.25
CA GLU A 81 13.06 5.25 -2.87
C GLU A 81 11.86 5.24 -1.91
N LEU A 82 10.81 6.01 -2.22
CA LEU A 82 9.59 5.99 -1.41
C LEU A 82 8.84 4.65 -1.55
N ALA A 83 8.77 4.09 -2.76
CA ALA A 83 8.17 2.77 -2.97
C ALA A 83 8.91 1.67 -2.17
N ALA A 84 10.25 1.71 -2.13
CA ALA A 84 11.05 0.79 -1.33
C ALA A 84 10.82 0.97 0.17
N GLN A 85 10.76 2.21 0.67
CA GLN A 85 10.48 2.52 2.07
C GLN A 85 9.08 2.07 2.52
N ILE A 86 8.06 2.23 1.66
CA ILE A 86 6.71 1.75 1.95
C ILE A 86 6.69 0.22 1.96
N ALA A 87 7.39 -0.44 1.03
CA ALA A 87 7.50 -1.90 1.01
C ALA A 87 8.21 -2.47 2.25
N GLU A 88 9.26 -1.79 2.73
CA GLU A 88 9.94 -2.14 3.98
C GLU A 88 8.99 -2.02 5.19
N HIS A 89 8.26 -0.91 5.31
CA HIS A 89 7.23 -0.74 6.35
C HIS A 89 6.14 -1.80 6.27
N PHE A 90 5.71 -2.15 5.05
CA PHE A 90 4.79 -3.27 4.84
C PHE A 90 5.36 -4.57 5.41
N HIS A 91 6.61 -4.91 5.10
CA HIS A 91 7.23 -6.15 5.59
C HIS A 91 7.38 -6.17 7.11
N ALA A 92 7.73 -5.02 7.73
CA ALA A 92 7.81 -4.90 9.17
C ALA A 92 6.44 -5.10 9.84
N LEU A 93 5.38 -4.49 9.31
CA LEU A 93 4.01 -4.64 9.84
C LEU A 93 3.43 -6.03 9.58
N ALA A 94 3.77 -6.65 8.45
CA ALA A 94 3.26 -7.96 8.04
C ALA A 94 4.05 -9.15 8.59
N VAL A 95 5.11 -8.94 9.38
CA VAL A 95 6.05 -9.98 9.85
C VAL A 95 5.39 -11.14 10.58
N HIS A 96 4.28 -10.90 11.27
CA HIS A 96 3.49 -11.92 11.98
C HIS A 96 2.24 -12.37 11.22
N THR A 97 2.15 -12.06 9.93
CA THR A 97 1.00 -12.37 9.08
C THR A 97 1.43 -13.28 7.93
N SER A 98 0.45 -13.85 7.23
CA SER A 98 0.72 -14.61 6.02
C SER A 98 0.81 -13.72 4.77
N LEU A 99 0.42 -12.45 4.86
CA LEU A 99 0.35 -11.50 3.75
C LEU A 99 1.68 -11.37 3.02
N LYS A 100 1.61 -11.24 1.70
CA LYS A 100 2.77 -11.03 0.82
C LYS A 100 2.63 -9.72 0.09
N GLY A 101 3.75 -9.06 -0.15
CA GLY A 101 3.80 -7.84 -0.92
C GLY A 101 5.08 -7.73 -1.71
N ALA A 102 5.09 -6.83 -2.69
CA ALA A 102 6.25 -6.56 -3.52
C ALA A 102 6.29 -5.10 -3.96
N ALA A 103 7.51 -4.62 -4.23
CA ALA A 103 7.75 -3.31 -4.81
C ALA A 103 7.94 -3.42 -6.34
N VAL A 104 7.36 -2.49 -7.10
CA VAL A 104 7.34 -2.46 -8.56
C VAL A 104 7.82 -1.08 -9.04
N TYR A 105 9.09 -0.98 -9.43
CA TYR A 105 9.70 0.28 -9.86
C TYR A 105 10.83 0.07 -10.88
N GLY A 106 11.20 1.17 -11.55
CA GLY A 106 12.24 1.22 -12.58
C GLY A 106 13.67 1.04 -12.06
N GLY A 107 14.62 0.79 -12.97
CA GLY A 107 16.04 0.68 -12.64
C GLY A 107 16.47 -0.66 -12.02
N VAL A 108 15.57 -1.65 -11.96
CA VAL A 108 15.87 -3.04 -11.58
C VAL A 108 15.18 -4.02 -12.54
N SER A 109 15.61 -5.29 -12.51
CA SER A 109 15.07 -6.35 -13.39
C SER A 109 13.56 -6.52 -13.25
N MET A 110 12.88 -6.78 -14.37
CA MET A 110 11.44 -7.08 -14.40
C MET A 110 11.11 -8.46 -13.86
N GLY A 111 12.01 -9.44 -13.99
CA GLY A 111 11.72 -10.85 -13.65
C GLY A 111 11.21 -11.07 -12.23
N PRO A 112 11.87 -10.51 -11.18
CA PRO A 112 11.38 -10.62 -9.81
C PRO A 112 9.99 -9.99 -9.59
N GLN A 113 9.72 -8.87 -10.28
CA GLN A 113 8.45 -8.13 -10.21
C GLN A 113 7.33 -8.91 -10.92
N GLU A 114 7.60 -9.46 -12.10
CA GLU A 114 6.71 -10.38 -12.81
C GLU A 114 6.37 -11.60 -11.95
N GLY A 115 7.36 -12.19 -11.29
CA GLY A 115 7.15 -13.29 -10.35
C GLY A 115 6.20 -12.91 -9.20
N ALA A 116 6.22 -11.66 -8.72
CA ALA A 116 5.29 -11.20 -7.69
C ALA A 116 3.85 -11.14 -8.19
N PHE A 117 3.63 -10.63 -9.41
CA PHE A 117 2.31 -10.65 -10.05
C PHE A 117 1.79 -12.07 -10.22
N ARG A 118 2.62 -12.98 -10.77
CA ARG A 118 2.23 -14.38 -11.00
C ARG A 118 1.90 -15.14 -9.72
N ARG A 119 2.57 -14.82 -8.61
CA ARG A 119 2.26 -15.39 -7.29
C ARG A 119 0.99 -14.81 -6.67
N GLY A 120 0.45 -13.72 -7.19
CA GLY A 120 -0.72 -13.04 -6.63
C GLY A 120 -0.44 -12.47 -5.24
N VAL A 121 0.63 -11.70 -5.08
CA VAL A 121 0.92 -11.02 -3.80
C VAL A 121 -0.24 -10.11 -3.38
N ASP A 122 -0.51 -10.03 -2.08
CA ASP A 122 -1.66 -9.32 -1.52
C ASP A 122 -1.56 -7.79 -1.71
N VAL A 123 -0.34 -7.24 -1.59
CA VAL A 123 -0.05 -5.79 -1.65
C VAL A 123 1.02 -5.51 -2.72
N LEU A 124 0.75 -4.55 -3.61
CA LEU A 124 1.75 -3.98 -4.50
C LEU A 124 2.03 -2.53 -4.14
N VAL A 125 3.31 -2.20 -4.03
CA VAL A 125 3.80 -0.83 -3.91
C VAL A 125 4.52 -0.49 -5.21
N ALA A 126 4.09 0.54 -5.94
CA ALA A 126 4.59 0.76 -7.29
C ALA A 126 4.85 2.23 -7.63
N THR A 127 5.81 2.46 -8.53
CA THR A 127 5.87 3.73 -9.26
C THR A 127 5.02 3.65 -10.54
N PRO A 128 4.36 4.75 -10.96
CA PRO A 128 3.38 4.71 -12.06
C PRO A 128 3.93 4.11 -13.36
N GLY A 129 5.09 4.59 -13.82
CA GLY A 129 5.68 4.16 -15.10
C GLY A 129 5.96 2.65 -15.14
N ARG A 130 6.66 2.10 -14.13
CA ARG A 130 6.98 0.66 -14.11
C ARG A 130 5.73 -0.21 -13.97
N LEU A 131 4.73 0.24 -13.20
CA LEU A 131 3.47 -0.50 -13.13
C LEU A 131 2.82 -0.61 -14.51
N LEU A 132 2.79 0.49 -15.28
CA LEU A 132 2.26 0.48 -16.64
C LEU A 132 3.06 -0.41 -17.58
N ASP A 133 4.39 -0.48 -17.46
CA ASP A 133 5.20 -1.43 -18.23
C ASP A 133 4.74 -2.87 -18.00
N HIS A 134 4.46 -3.24 -16.75
CA HIS A 134 3.94 -4.56 -16.41
C HIS A 134 2.51 -4.78 -16.92
N CYS A 135 1.64 -3.77 -16.83
CA CYS A 135 0.25 -3.84 -17.28
C CYS A 135 0.10 -4.06 -18.81
N GLN A 136 1.17 -3.91 -19.59
CA GLN A 136 1.18 -4.34 -21.00
C GLN A 136 1.07 -5.86 -21.16
N TYR A 137 1.34 -6.62 -20.10
CA TYR A 137 1.36 -8.07 -20.12
C TYR A 137 0.16 -8.66 -19.34
N PRO A 138 -0.38 -9.81 -19.79
CA PRO A 138 -1.60 -10.38 -19.23
C PRO A 138 -1.47 -10.92 -17.80
N TYR A 139 -0.25 -11.03 -17.25
CA TYR A 139 -0.01 -11.44 -15.87
C TYR A 139 -0.27 -10.32 -14.85
N ALA A 140 -0.19 -9.05 -15.26
CA ALA A 140 -0.27 -7.89 -14.36
C ALA A 140 -1.70 -7.35 -14.28
N ARG A 141 -2.63 -8.22 -13.86
CA ARG A 141 -4.05 -7.84 -13.73
C ARG A 141 -4.29 -7.13 -12.41
N LEU A 142 -4.94 -5.96 -12.47
CA LEU A 142 -5.32 -5.16 -11.31
C LEU A 142 -6.81 -5.27 -10.96
N THR A 143 -7.52 -6.22 -11.56
CA THR A 143 -8.97 -6.42 -11.38
C THR A 143 -9.37 -6.89 -9.97
N GLY A 144 -8.40 -7.31 -9.14
CA GLY A 144 -8.64 -7.71 -7.75
C GLY A 144 -8.43 -6.58 -6.73
N ILE A 145 -8.07 -5.36 -7.17
CA ILE A 145 -7.79 -4.24 -6.26
C ILE A 145 -9.07 -3.81 -5.53
N GLU A 146 -8.98 -3.80 -4.20
CA GLU A 146 -10.00 -3.33 -3.25
C GLU A 146 -9.57 -2.03 -2.58
N TYR A 147 -8.26 -1.82 -2.41
CA TYR A 147 -7.67 -0.67 -1.75
C TYR A 147 -6.65 0.02 -2.66
N LEU A 148 -6.82 1.32 -2.87
CA LEU A 148 -5.91 2.15 -3.65
C LEU A 148 -5.39 3.29 -2.79
N VAL A 149 -4.07 3.50 -2.79
CA VAL A 149 -3.40 4.62 -2.11
C VAL A 149 -2.56 5.39 -3.12
N LEU A 150 -2.65 6.72 -3.07
CA LEU A 150 -1.76 7.63 -3.78
C LEU A 150 -0.94 8.40 -2.72
N ASP A 151 0.30 8.00 -2.45
CA ASP A 151 1.17 8.71 -1.51
C ASP A 151 2.01 9.75 -2.24
N GLU A 152 2.12 10.94 -1.64
CA GLU A 152 2.70 12.15 -2.29
C GLU A 152 2.06 12.43 -3.65
N ALA A 153 0.72 12.47 -3.69
CA ALA A 153 -0.06 12.66 -4.90
C ALA A 153 0.23 14.00 -5.59
N ASP A 154 0.39 15.08 -4.82
CA ASP A 154 0.86 16.39 -5.27
C ASP A 154 2.18 16.28 -6.04
N ARG A 155 3.18 15.61 -5.45
CA ARG A 155 4.47 15.37 -6.10
C ARG A 155 4.34 14.53 -7.36
N MET A 156 3.45 13.54 -7.37
CA MET A 156 3.18 12.78 -8.60
C MET A 156 2.61 13.67 -9.72
N LEU A 157 1.76 14.65 -9.38
CA LEU A 157 1.27 15.64 -10.35
C LEU A 157 2.39 16.55 -10.85
N ASP A 158 3.25 17.05 -9.95
CA ASP A 158 4.39 17.90 -10.30
C ASP A 158 5.40 17.20 -11.22
N MET A 159 5.58 15.89 -11.02
CA MET A 159 6.42 15.03 -11.87
C MET A 159 5.75 14.64 -13.20
N GLY A 160 4.51 15.08 -13.44
CA GLY A 160 3.79 14.81 -14.68
C GLY A 160 3.16 13.41 -14.77
N PHE A 161 3.00 12.68 -13.65
CA PHE A 161 2.42 11.33 -13.66
C PHE A 161 0.90 11.30 -13.80
N LEU A 162 0.19 12.43 -13.89
CA LEU A 162 -1.26 12.44 -14.03
C LEU A 162 -1.79 11.57 -15.18
N PRO A 163 -1.22 11.58 -16.40
CA PRO A 163 -1.66 10.68 -17.47
C PRO A 163 -1.46 9.21 -17.11
N ASP A 164 -0.34 8.87 -16.47
CA ASP A 164 -0.03 7.50 -16.07
C ASP A 164 -0.97 7.00 -14.98
N ILE A 165 -1.25 7.84 -13.98
CA ILE A 165 -2.23 7.54 -12.92
C ILE A 165 -3.60 7.29 -13.55
N ARG A 166 -4.05 8.13 -14.49
CA ARG A 166 -5.33 7.92 -15.19
C ARG A 166 -5.39 6.58 -15.93
N ARG A 167 -4.28 6.18 -16.58
CA ARG A 167 -4.18 4.87 -17.25
C ARG A 167 -4.22 3.72 -16.24
N ILE A 168 -3.54 3.83 -15.10
CA ILE A 168 -3.57 2.83 -14.04
C ILE A 168 -4.99 2.68 -13.48
N LEU A 169 -5.66 3.80 -13.19
CA LEU A 169 -7.04 3.80 -12.69
C LEU A 169 -8.03 3.10 -13.65
N ALA A 170 -7.78 3.12 -14.96
CA ALA A 170 -8.59 2.40 -15.93
C ALA A 170 -8.49 0.86 -15.81
N HIS A 171 -7.44 0.34 -15.15
CA HIS A 171 -7.25 -1.10 -14.89
C HIS A 171 -7.79 -1.53 -13.51
N VAL A 172 -8.11 -0.58 -12.64
CA VAL A 172 -8.63 -0.82 -11.28
C VAL A 172 -10.16 -0.90 -11.35
N PRO A 173 -10.81 -1.84 -10.62
CA PRO A 173 -12.26 -1.90 -10.55
C PRO A 173 -12.87 -0.57 -10.08
N LYS A 174 -14.00 -0.20 -10.69
CA LYS A 174 -14.80 0.92 -10.20
C LYS A 174 -15.59 0.46 -8.96
N LYS A 175 -15.70 1.33 -7.95
CA LYS A 175 -16.67 1.16 -6.86
C LYS A 175 -18.09 1.16 -7.41
#